data_AF-A0A7C5FYH8-F1
#
_entry.id   AF-A0A7C5FYH8-F1
#
_cell.length_a   1.000
_cell.length_b   1.000
_cell.length_c   1.000
_cell.angle_alpha   90.00
_cell.angle_beta   90.00
_cell.angle_gamma   90.00
#
_symmetry.space_group_name_H-M   'P 1'
#
loop_
_entity.id
_entity.type
_entity.pdbx_description
1 polymer ?
#
loop_
_entity_poly.entity_id
_entity_poly.type
_entity_poly.pdbx_seq_one_letter_code
_entity_poly.pdbx_strand_id
1 'polypeptide(L)'
;MRKAILSIALTAVLLCPAFGEVQFKDVPKHNWAADHVAIVVAEGVMKGYPDGTFKGNKCVTRYELAVALERMIAYIEGSLKPEVERKGAGQPSSPQAAPSPQPSPPGDGVKVTPAAGESEAASKGNPAQALKDGLYIAADSPLLKDQTRTVTPTELAQALTSVTSRLIEKYIPPPAD
;
A
#
# COMPACT_ATOMS: atom_id res chain seq x y z
N MET A 1 -4.95 -40.74 18.92
CA MET A 1 -5.24 -39.89 17.73
C MET A 1 -5.43 -38.41 18.06
N ARG A 2 -6.17 -38.02 19.12
CA ARG A 2 -6.37 -36.59 19.51
C ARG A 2 -5.09 -35.80 19.83
N LYS A 3 -4.05 -36.47 20.34
CA LYS A 3 -2.74 -35.87 20.66
C LYS A 3 -1.90 -35.56 19.40
N ALA A 4 -2.14 -36.27 18.30
CA ALA A 4 -1.42 -36.10 17.03
C ALA A 4 -1.96 -34.93 16.20
N ILE A 5 -3.23 -34.57 16.40
CA ILE A 5 -3.87 -33.42 15.72
C ILE A 5 -3.43 -32.11 16.39
N LEU A 6 -3.26 -32.11 17.71
CA LEU A 6 -2.77 -30.94 18.45
C LEU A 6 -1.30 -30.62 18.14
N SER A 7 -0.47 -31.63 17.90
CA SER A 7 0.93 -31.43 17.50
C SER A 7 1.06 -30.83 16.11
N ILE A 8 0.22 -31.24 15.15
CA ILE A 8 0.23 -30.70 13.77
C ILE A 8 -0.20 -29.23 13.76
N ALA A 9 -1.23 -28.87 14.53
CA ALA A 9 -1.69 -27.49 14.67
C ALA A 9 -0.66 -26.60 15.39
N LEU A 10 0.05 -27.13 16.39
CA LEU A 10 1.10 -26.41 17.10
C LEU A 10 2.36 -26.20 16.24
N THR A 11 2.73 -27.17 15.40
CA THR A 11 3.81 -26.99 14.42
C THR A 11 3.46 -26.02 13.30
N ALA A 12 2.19 -25.91 12.90
CA ALA A 12 1.77 -24.97 11.85
C ALA A 12 1.81 -23.49 12.30
N VAL A 13 1.59 -23.21 13.59
CA VAL A 13 1.67 -21.86 14.17
C VAL A 13 3.11 -21.37 14.33
N LEU A 14 4.08 -22.30 14.42
CA LEU A 14 5.52 -22.00 14.44
C LEU A 14 6.11 -21.65 13.07
N LEU A 15 5.32 -21.73 11.99
CA LEU A 15 5.70 -21.29 10.64
C LEU A 15 5.17 -19.89 10.30
N CYS A 16 4.73 -19.11 11.30
CA CYS A 16 4.29 -17.73 11.10
C CYS A 16 5.51 -16.79 11.12
N PRO A 17 5.92 -16.16 9.99
CA PRO A 17 6.97 -15.15 10.06
C PRO A 17 6.44 -13.91 10.80
N ALA A 18 7.14 -13.54 11.87
CA ALA A 18 7.00 -12.25 12.52
C ALA A 18 7.22 -11.11 11.51
N PHE A 19 6.47 -10.01 11.68
CA PHE A 19 6.53 -8.80 10.85
C PHE A 19 7.98 -8.36 10.62
N GLY A 20 8.49 -8.60 9.40
CA GLY A 20 9.84 -8.26 9.00
C GLY A 20 9.86 -6.92 8.27
N GLU A 21 10.84 -6.07 8.60
CA GLU A 21 11.16 -4.84 7.89
C GLU A 21 11.53 -5.16 6.43
N VAL A 22 10.80 -4.59 5.47
CA VAL A 22 10.99 -4.88 4.04
C VAL A 22 12.23 -4.16 3.52
N GLN A 23 13.26 -4.92 3.15
CA GLN A 23 14.46 -4.40 2.48
C GLN A 23 14.57 -4.92 1.05
N PHE A 24 14.81 -4.01 0.11
CA PHE A 24 14.99 -4.33 -1.30
C PHE A 24 16.47 -4.29 -1.68
N LYS A 25 16.87 -5.15 -2.62
CA LYS A 25 18.27 -5.24 -3.08
C LYS A 25 18.81 -3.92 -3.64
N ASP A 26 17.95 -3.11 -4.24
CA ASP A 26 18.25 -1.82 -4.87
C ASP A 26 17.89 -0.61 -4.00
N VAL A 27 17.41 -0.84 -2.77
CA VAL A 27 17.12 0.21 -1.79
C VAL A 27 17.87 -0.12 -0.48
N PRO A 28 19.19 0.13 -0.44
CA PRO A 28 19.97 -0.09 0.77
C PRO A 28 19.57 0.91 1.88
N LYS A 29 19.82 0.57 3.14
CA LYS A 29 19.43 1.39 4.31
C LYS A 29 19.90 2.84 4.27
N HIS A 30 21.04 3.12 3.64
CA HIS A 30 21.58 4.49 3.52
C HIS A 30 21.02 5.27 2.33
N ASN A 31 20.10 4.68 1.55
CA ASN A 31 19.41 5.36 0.47
C ASN A 31 18.42 6.36 1.06
N TRP A 32 18.38 7.57 0.52
CA TRP A 32 17.44 8.62 0.91
C TRP A 32 15.97 8.17 0.84
N ALA A 33 15.65 7.20 -0.03
CA ALA A 33 14.30 6.68 -0.20
C ALA A 33 13.96 5.51 0.74
N ALA A 34 14.92 4.97 1.50
CA ALA A 34 14.74 3.74 2.27
C ALA A 34 13.54 3.81 3.22
N ASP A 35 13.47 4.86 4.04
CA ASP A 35 12.39 5.03 5.02
C ASP A 35 11.03 5.18 4.34
N HIS A 36 10.96 5.96 3.26
CA HIS A 36 9.72 6.17 2.51
C HIS A 36 9.23 4.89 1.83
N VAL A 37 10.14 4.11 1.26
CA VAL A 37 9.85 2.82 0.64
C VAL A 37 9.34 1.83 1.67
N ALA A 38 9.96 1.77 2.86
CA ALA A 38 9.50 0.92 3.95
C ALA A 38 8.06 1.24 4.37
N ILE A 39 7.73 2.54 4.50
CA ILE A 39 6.36 2.98 4.86
C ILE A 39 5.34 2.55 3.80
N VAL A 40 5.54 2.91 2.52
CA VAL A 40 4.53 2.63 1.49
C VAL A 40 4.33 1.14 1.22
N VAL A 41 5.32 0.31 1.54
CA VAL A 41 5.20 -1.15 1.45
C VAL A 41 4.55 -1.74 2.69
N ALA A 42 4.87 -1.24 3.88
CA ALA A 42 4.20 -1.64 5.12
C ALA A 42 2.69 -1.34 5.08
N GLU A 43 2.32 -0.18 4.55
CA GLU A 43 0.91 0.21 4.33
C GLU A 43 0.25 -0.49 3.13
N GLY A 44 1.00 -1.35 2.42
CA GLY A 44 0.48 -2.11 1.29
C GLY A 44 0.17 -1.29 0.03
N VAL A 45 0.50 0.00 0.00
CA VAL A 45 0.30 0.90 -1.15
C VAL A 45 1.14 0.44 -2.33
N MET A 46 2.42 0.13 -2.09
CA MET A 46 3.34 -0.40 -3.09
C MET A 46 3.84 -1.80 -2.70
N LYS A 47 4.30 -2.55 -3.71
CA LYS A 47 4.93 -3.86 -3.53
C LYS A 47 6.19 -3.91 -4.38
N GLY A 48 7.22 -4.59 -3.89
CA GLY A 48 8.39 -4.91 -4.71
C GLY A 48 8.13 -6.04 -5.69
N TYR A 49 9.15 -6.33 -6.48
CA TYR A 49 9.13 -7.37 -7.50
C TYR A 49 9.56 -8.73 -6.91
N PRO A 50 9.16 -9.85 -7.52
CA PRO A 50 9.56 -11.19 -7.07
C PRO A 50 11.08 -11.42 -7.04
N ASP A 51 11.84 -10.62 -7.79
CA ASP A 51 13.31 -10.63 -7.81
C ASP A 51 13.94 -9.98 -6.55
N GLY A 52 13.13 -9.41 -5.66
CA GLY A 52 13.54 -8.75 -4.42
C GLY A 52 13.97 -7.30 -4.60
N THR A 53 13.60 -6.65 -5.71
CA THR A 53 13.87 -5.23 -5.98
C THR A 53 12.62 -4.37 -5.85
N PHE A 54 12.80 -3.07 -5.61
CA PHE A 54 11.73 -2.06 -5.64
C PHE A 54 11.60 -1.39 -7.02
N LYS A 55 12.72 -1.26 -7.74
CA LYS A 55 12.87 -0.59 -9.04
C LYS A 55 12.44 0.88 -8.99
N GLY A 56 12.86 1.62 -7.96
CA GLY A 56 12.46 3.02 -7.75
C GLY A 56 12.81 3.98 -8.90
N ASN A 57 13.83 3.65 -9.71
CA ASN A 57 14.23 4.44 -10.87
C ASN A 57 13.53 4.02 -12.18
N LYS A 58 12.68 2.99 -12.17
CA LYS A 58 11.96 2.52 -13.36
C LYS A 58 10.79 3.47 -13.65
N CYS A 59 10.57 3.77 -14.93
CA CYS A 59 9.35 4.44 -15.36
C CYS A 59 8.11 3.58 -15.04
N VAL A 60 7.15 4.20 -14.37
CA VAL A 60 5.91 3.55 -13.93
C VAL A 60 4.95 3.44 -15.12
N THR A 61 4.34 2.29 -15.29
CA THR A 61 3.26 2.08 -16.27
C THR A 61 1.95 2.68 -15.78
N ARG A 62 1.03 3.01 -16.69
CA ARG A 62 -0.29 3.53 -16.34
C ARG A 62 -1.06 2.56 -15.44
N TYR A 63 -0.89 1.26 -15.65
CA TYR A 63 -1.44 0.23 -14.77
C TYR A 63 -0.87 0.31 -13.35
N GLU A 64 0.46 0.33 -13.22
CA GLU A 64 1.13 0.40 -11.91
C GLU A 64 0.73 1.67 -11.15
N LEU A 65 0.60 2.80 -11.84
CA LEU A 65 0.11 4.03 -11.23
C LEU A 65 -1.35 3.89 -10.77
N ALA A 66 -2.23 3.32 -11.60
CA ALA A 66 -3.62 3.12 -11.23
C ALA A 66 -3.77 2.25 -9.98
N VAL A 67 -3.01 1.15 -9.89
CA VAL A 67 -2.97 0.29 -8.70
C VAL A 67 -2.48 1.06 -7.47
N ALA A 68 -1.41 1.85 -7.61
CA ALA A 68 -0.86 2.61 -6.49
C ALA A 68 -1.86 3.66 -5.98
N LEU A 69 -2.53 4.39 -6.90
CA LEU A 69 -3.54 5.38 -6.55
C LEU A 69 -4.76 4.74 -5.88
N GLU A 70 -5.27 3.62 -6.40
CA GLU A 70 -6.42 2.90 -5.83
C GLU A 70 -6.15 2.53 -4.36
N ARG A 71 -4.98 1.93 -4.10
CA ARG A 71 -4.58 1.52 -2.74
C ARG A 71 -4.33 2.72 -1.81
N MET A 72 -3.69 3.76 -2.33
CA MET A 72 -3.44 5.00 -1.57
C MET A 72 -4.76 5.66 -1.16
N ILE A 73 -5.74 5.73 -2.07
CA ILE A 73 -7.06 6.28 -1.76
C ILE A 73 -7.75 5.43 -0.70
N ALA A 74 -7.76 4.10 -0.86
CA ALA A 74 -8.35 3.21 0.15
C ALA A 74 -7.72 3.39 1.55
N TYR A 75 -6.39 3.56 1.60
CA TYR A 75 -5.67 3.85 2.84
C TYR A 75 -6.08 5.21 3.44
N ILE A 76 -6.15 6.26 2.63
CA ILE A 76 -6.58 7.60 3.07
C ILE A 76 -8.01 7.54 3.61
N GLU A 77 -8.94 6.93 2.87
CA GLU A 77 -10.34 6.83 3.28
C GLU A 77 -10.52 6.01 4.55
N GLY A 78 -9.77 4.92 4.71
CA GLY A 78 -9.74 4.14 5.96
C GLY A 78 -9.21 4.95 7.14
N SER A 79 -8.30 5.89 6.88
CA SER A 79 -7.70 6.77 7.89
C SER A 79 -8.61 7.96 8.25
N LEU A 80 -9.42 8.46 7.31
CA LEU A 80 -10.32 9.60 7.48
C LEU A 80 -11.70 9.25 8.08
N LYS A 81 -12.08 7.97 8.11
CA LYS A 81 -13.34 7.54 8.74
C LYS A 81 -13.30 7.79 10.26
N PRO A 82 -14.36 8.39 10.85
CA PRO A 82 -14.43 8.56 12.30
C PRO A 82 -14.45 7.19 13.00
N GLU A 83 -13.69 7.08 14.10
CA GLU A 83 -13.43 5.90 14.94
C GLU A 83 -14.69 5.06 15.32
N VAL A 84 -15.88 5.65 15.20
CA VAL A 84 -17.18 5.05 15.53
C VAL A 84 -17.48 3.79 14.68
N GLU A 85 -17.01 3.70 13.44
CA GLU A 85 -17.21 2.51 12.60
C GLU A 85 -16.17 1.40 12.84
N ARG A 86 -15.00 1.71 13.43
CA ARG A 86 -13.90 0.75 13.59
C ARG A 86 -14.18 -0.32 14.65
N LYS A 87 -15.12 -0.09 15.56
CA LYS A 87 -15.43 -1.02 16.67
C LYS A 87 -16.27 -2.25 16.26
N GLY A 88 -16.71 -2.35 15.00
CA GLY A 88 -17.62 -3.41 14.53
C GLY A 88 -16.99 -4.49 13.63
N ALA A 89 -15.78 -4.28 13.11
CA ALA A 89 -15.11 -5.24 12.23
C ALA A 89 -13.88 -5.82 12.93
N GLY A 90 -13.83 -7.15 13.06
CA GLY A 90 -12.71 -7.87 13.67
C GLY A 90 -11.36 -7.40 13.13
N GLN A 91 -10.63 -6.74 14.00
CA GLN A 91 -9.36 -6.06 13.77
C GLN A 91 -8.20 -7.07 13.82
N PRO A 92 -7.32 -7.16 12.81
CA PRO A 92 -5.92 -7.37 13.06
C PRO A 92 -5.31 -6.02 13.45
N SER A 93 -4.91 -5.95 14.71
CA SER A 93 -4.09 -4.96 15.42
C SER A 93 -3.43 -3.85 14.61
N SER A 94 -3.84 -2.61 14.88
CA SER A 94 -2.96 -1.44 15.04
C SER A 94 -3.72 -0.47 15.94
N PRO A 95 -3.14 0.12 17.01
CA PRO A 95 -2.12 1.18 16.84
C PRO A 95 -1.09 1.28 17.99
N GLN A 96 0.22 1.31 17.71
CA GLN A 96 1.18 1.84 18.68
C GLN A 96 1.65 3.21 18.25
N ALA A 97 1.40 4.18 19.13
CA ALA A 97 1.73 5.60 19.03
C ALA A 97 2.95 5.89 18.17
N ALA A 98 2.79 6.81 17.21
CA ALA A 98 3.91 7.44 16.53
C ALA A 98 4.93 7.92 17.58
N PRO A 99 6.14 7.36 17.64
CA PRO A 99 7.23 8.08 18.27
C PRO A 99 7.51 9.26 17.34
N SER A 100 7.66 10.46 17.92
CA SER A 100 8.33 11.57 17.25
C SER A 100 9.60 11.04 16.56
N PRO A 101 9.99 11.56 15.37
CA PRO A 101 11.11 11.01 14.61
C PRO A 101 12.41 11.18 15.41
N GLN A 102 12.79 10.16 16.17
CA GLN A 102 14.12 9.99 16.70
C GLN A 102 14.79 8.84 15.94
N PRO A 103 15.97 9.07 15.34
CA PRO A 103 16.71 8.01 14.69
C PRO A 103 17.20 7.03 15.77
N SER A 104 16.74 5.78 15.69
CA SER A 104 17.24 4.67 16.52
C SER A 104 18.41 3.96 15.82
N PRO A 105 19.39 3.42 16.57
CA PRO A 105 20.71 3.03 16.04
C PRO A 105 20.70 1.69 15.29
N PRO A 106 21.75 1.39 14.51
CA PRO A 106 21.79 0.23 13.62
C PRO A 106 22.04 -1.06 14.40
N GLY A 107 21.06 -1.98 14.37
CA GLY A 107 21.15 -3.32 14.95
C GLY A 107 20.94 -4.41 13.89
N ASP A 108 21.64 -5.53 14.11
CA ASP A 108 21.99 -6.58 13.16
C ASP A 108 20.88 -7.21 12.33
N GLY A 109 21.27 -7.57 11.11
CA GLY A 109 20.40 -8.17 10.09
C GLY A 109 19.76 -9.48 10.53
N VAL A 110 18.43 -9.49 10.48
CA VAL A 110 17.61 -10.69 10.64
C VAL A 110 17.10 -11.13 9.26
N LYS A 111 17.34 -12.41 8.98
CA LYS A 111 16.97 -13.13 7.76
C LYS A 111 15.47 -13.36 7.68
N VAL A 112 14.84 -13.09 6.53
CA VAL A 112 13.44 -13.48 6.25
C VAL A 112 13.30 -14.07 4.84
N THR A 113 12.64 -15.23 4.80
CA THR A 113 12.09 -15.93 3.64
C THR A 113 10.70 -15.39 3.28
N PRO A 114 10.27 -15.50 2.00
CA PRO A 114 9.17 -14.71 1.44
C PRO A 114 7.82 -15.07 2.08
N ALA A 115 7.03 -14.06 2.43
CA ALA A 115 5.61 -14.23 2.72
C ALA A 115 4.89 -14.65 1.43
N ALA A 116 4.75 -15.97 1.25
CA ALA A 116 3.69 -16.56 0.44
C ALA A 116 2.37 -16.30 1.18
N GLY A 117 1.45 -15.61 0.51
CA GLY A 117 0.16 -15.25 1.06
C GLY A 117 -0.49 -14.18 0.20
N GLU A 118 -1.28 -14.63 -0.77
CA GLU A 118 -2.23 -13.81 -1.49
C GLU A 118 -3.05 -12.96 -0.52
N SER A 119 -2.85 -11.64 -0.52
CA SER A 119 -3.92 -10.70 -0.20
C SER A 119 -4.40 -10.12 -1.51
N GLU A 120 -5.23 -10.95 -2.12
CA GLU A 120 -6.11 -10.68 -3.25
C GLU A 120 -7.26 -9.78 -2.78
N ALA A 121 -6.93 -8.58 -2.29
CA ALA A 121 -7.87 -7.45 -2.29
C ALA A 121 -7.73 -6.66 -3.60
N ALA A 122 -7.45 -7.38 -4.70
CA ALA A 122 -7.69 -6.85 -6.03
C ALA A 122 -9.20 -6.69 -6.15
N SER A 123 -9.65 -5.44 -6.27
CA SER A 123 -10.92 -5.14 -6.93
C SER A 123 -11.04 -6.06 -8.14
N LYS A 124 -12.18 -6.75 -8.30
CA LYS A 124 -12.44 -7.79 -9.33
C LYS A 124 -12.39 -7.26 -10.79
N GLY A 125 -11.66 -6.19 -11.07
CA GLY A 125 -11.60 -5.50 -12.35
C GLY A 125 -10.35 -4.64 -12.52
N ASN A 126 -10.36 -3.80 -13.57
CA ASN A 126 -9.27 -2.90 -13.90
C ASN A 126 -9.15 -1.78 -12.82
N PRO A 127 -7.98 -1.59 -12.19
CA PRO A 127 -7.78 -0.59 -11.12
C PRO A 127 -8.09 0.84 -11.60
N ALA A 128 -7.80 1.17 -12.86
CA ALA A 128 -8.15 2.46 -13.42
C ALA A 128 -9.66 2.66 -13.57
N GLN A 129 -10.40 1.57 -13.81
CA GLN A 129 -11.85 1.61 -13.86
C GLN A 129 -12.42 1.87 -12.46
N ALA A 130 -11.86 1.26 -11.41
CA ALA A 130 -12.26 1.54 -10.03
C ALA A 130 -12.03 3.01 -9.65
N LEU A 131 -10.90 3.60 -10.07
CA LEU A 131 -10.63 5.04 -9.88
C LEU A 131 -11.66 5.92 -10.60
N LYS A 132 -12.08 5.55 -11.81
CA LYS A 132 -13.11 6.26 -12.56
C LYS A 132 -14.48 6.13 -11.89
N ASP A 133 -14.84 4.93 -11.44
CA ASP A 133 -16.13 4.64 -10.81
C ASP A 133 -16.26 5.34 -9.45
N GLY A 134 -15.15 5.45 -8.70
CA GLY A 134 -15.03 6.28 -7.51
C GLY A 134 -14.91 7.79 -7.79
N LEU A 135 -14.98 8.19 -9.07
CA LEU A 135 -14.91 9.57 -9.55
C LEU A 135 -13.59 10.30 -9.24
N TYR A 136 -12.52 9.58 -8.91
CA TYR A 136 -11.21 10.15 -8.58
C TYR A 136 -10.42 10.60 -9.81
N ILE A 137 -10.68 10.00 -10.98
CA ILE A 137 -10.07 10.38 -12.25
C ILE A 137 -11.13 10.71 -13.30
N ALA A 138 -10.76 11.55 -14.28
CA ALA A 138 -11.63 11.90 -15.40
C ALA A 138 -11.94 10.69 -16.30
N ALA A 139 -13.14 10.68 -16.91
CA ALA A 139 -13.60 9.58 -17.75
C ALA A 139 -12.77 9.40 -19.04
N ASP A 140 -12.06 10.43 -19.48
CA ASP A 140 -11.16 10.44 -20.63
C ASP A 140 -9.68 10.24 -20.25
N SER A 141 -9.41 10.01 -18.96
CA SER A 141 -8.05 9.85 -18.41
C SER A 141 -7.21 8.86 -19.23
N PRO A 142 -5.95 9.19 -19.54
CA PRO A 142 -5.00 8.27 -20.15
C PRO A 142 -4.83 6.99 -19.33
N LEU A 143 -5.07 7.02 -18.02
CA LEU A 143 -5.05 5.82 -17.18
C LEU A 143 -6.15 4.83 -17.52
N LEU A 144 -7.14 5.15 -18.35
CA LEU A 144 -8.14 4.17 -18.81
C LEU A 144 -7.74 3.53 -20.14
N LYS A 145 -6.75 4.11 -20.84
CA LYS A 145 -6.37 3.77 -22.20
C LYS A 145 -4.93 3.28 -22.24
N ASP A 146 -4.69 2.13 -22.87
CA ASP A 146 -3.33 1.60 -23.07
C ASP A 146 -2.52 1.51 -21.77
N GLN A 147 -2.92 0.55 -20.91
CA GLN A 147 -2.33 0.29 -19.58
C GLN A 147 -0.84 -0.05 -19.60
N THR A 148 -0.31 -0.43 -20.76
CA THR A 148 1.07 -0.89 -20.91
C THR A 148 2.06 0.25 -21.09
N ARG A 149 1.59 1.45 -21.45
CA ARG A 149 2.46 2.62 -21.60
C ARG A 149 2.92 3.18 -20.28
N THR A 150 4.12 3.77 -20.30
CA THR A 150 4.66 4.56 -19.20
C THR A 150 3.89 5.86 -19.04
N VAL A 151 3.69 6.27 -17.80
CA VAL A 151 3.04 7.54 -17.46
C VAL A 151 3.98 8.71 -17.79
N THR A 152 3.45 9.75 -18.42
CA THR A 152 4.19 11.00 -18.61
C THR A 152 4.08 11.90 -17.38
N PRO A 153 5.03 12.84 -17.14
CA PRO A 153 4.93 13.77 -16.02
C PRO A 153 3.62 14.56 -15.99
N THR A 154 3.10 14.94 -17.16
CA THR A 154 1.81 15.63 -17.30
C THR A 154 0.63 14.73 -16.90
N GLU A 155 0.64 13.48 -17.36
CA GLU A 155 -0.40 12.51 -16.99
C GLU A 155 -0.42 12.24 -15.48
N LEU A 156 0.76 12.13 -14.86
CA LEU A 156 0.89 12.00 -13.41
C LEU A 156 0.32 13.22 -12.68
N ALA A 157 0.70 14.43 -13.09
CA ALA A 157 0.23 15.66 -12.48
C ALA A 157 -1.30 15.80 -12.59
N GLN A 158 -1.87 15.49 -13.75
CA GLN A 158 -3.32 15.49 -13.97
C GLN A 158 -4.05 14.48 -13.07
N ALA A 159 -3.53 13.24 -13.00
CA ALA A 159 -4.11 12.21 -12.17
C ALA A 159 -4.10 12.60 -10.68
N LEU A 160 -2.96 13.07 -10.18
CA LEU A 160 -2.83 13.52 -8.79
C LEU A 160 -3.75 14.70 -8.48
N THR A 161 -3.80 15.70 -9.37
CA THR A 161 -4.66 16.88 -9.19
C THR A 161 -6.14 16.47 -9.11
N SER A 162 -6.58 15.60 -10.02
CA SER A 162 -7.94 15.06 -10.03
C SER A 162 -8.27 14.33 -8.73
N VAL A 163 -7.38 13.43 -8.28
CA VAL A 163 -7.55 12.68 -7.03
C VAL A 163 -7.62 13.63 -5.84
N THR A 164 -6.71 14.60 -5.73
CA THR A 164 -6.68 15.54 -4.61
C THR A 164 -7.92 16.43 -4.58
N SER A 165 -8.35 16.98 -5.71
CA SER A 165 -9.55 17.81 -5.79
C SER A 165 -10.78 17.04 -5.32
N ARG A 166 -10.90 15.77 -5.70
CA ARG A 166 -12.01 14.90 -5.31
C ARG A 166 -11.99 14.51 -3.85
N LEU A 167 -10.81 14.23 -3.28
CA LEU A 167 -10.67 13.98 -1.86
C LEU A 167 -11.02 15.22 -1.02
N ILE A 168 -10.58 16.41 -1.46
CA ILE A 168 -10.92 17.68 -0.80
C ILE A 168 -12.43 17.90 -0.85
N GLU A 169 -13.05 17.81 -2.02
CA GLU A 169 -14.50 17.97 -2.19
C GLU A 169 -15.29 16.99 -1.31
N LYS A 170 -14.82 15.75 -1.18
CA LYS A 170 -15.50 14.70 -0.42
C LYS A 170 -15.36 14.84 1.09
N TYR A 171 -14.22 15.31 1.60
CA TYR A 171 -13.89 15.25 3.03
C TYR A 171 -13.69 16.60 3.71
N ILE A 172 -13.49 17.68 2.96
CA ILE A 172 -13.35 19.04 3.49
C ILE A 172 -14.62 19.82 3.12
N PRO A 173 -15.58 19.99 4.05
CA PRO A 173 -16.78 20.76 3.77
C PRO A 173 -16.43 22.23 3.49
N PRO A 174 -17.19 22.93 2.64
CA PRO A 174 -17.00 24.37 2.45
C PRO A 174 -17.19 25.11 3.77
N PRO A 175 -16.51 26.25 3.97
CA PRO A 175 -16.73 27.08 5.16
C PRO A 175 -18.22 27.43 5.26
N ALA A 176 -18.78 27.34 6.46
CA ALA A 176 -20.13 27.83 6.72
C ALA A 176 -20.14 29.36 6.56
N ASP A 177 -21.10 29.87 5.80
CA ASP A 177 -21.38 31.30 5.64
C ASP A 177 -21.80 31.96 6.96
#